data_AF-A0AAV6TJZ8-F1
#
_entry.id   AF-A0AAV6TJZ8-F1
#
_cell.length_a   1.000
_cell.length_b   1.000
_cell.length_c   1.000
_cell.angle_alpha   90.00
_cell.angle_beta   90.00
_cell.angle_gamma   90.00
#
_symmetry.space_group_name_H-M   'P 1'
#
loop_
_entity.id
_entity.type
_entity.pdbx_description
1 polymer ?
#
loop_
_entity_poly.entity_id
_entity_poly.type
_entity_poly.pdbx_seq_one_letter_code
_entity_poly.pdbx_strand_id
1 'polypeptide(L)'
;MFENDMKEKKTGIIEIEDLEDDTVNKMLSYLYTNAIEELDSSTAQKLYYAADRYGIKALLRICSNHLMHNLDTSNVCEILVLADTHQDEELKSYAKDFILVHVQEVINSNGRA
;
A
#
# COMPACT_ATOMS: atom_id res chain seq x y z
N MET A 1 -5.21 16.32 12.88
CA MET A 1 -6.33 15.58 13.49
C MET A 1 -6.49 15.92 14.96
N PHE A 2 -5.48 15.63 15.81
CA PHE A 2 -5.61 15.82 17.27
C PHE A 2 -5.15 17.18 17.81
N GLU A 3 -4.31 17.91 17.07
CA GLU A 3 -3.73 19.17 17.54
C GLU A 3 -4.64 20.37 17.25
N ASN A 4 -5.36 20.32 16.13
CA ASN A 4 -6.23 21.38 15.64
C ASN A 4 -7.65 21.28 16.21
N ASP A 5 -8.40 22.39 16.22
CA ASP A 5 -9.74 22.47 16.82
C ASP A 5 -10.85 21.82 15.95
N MET A 6 -10.64 20.55 15.61
CA MET A 6 -11.52 19.73 14.77
C MET A 6 -12.45 18.84 15.63
N LYS A 7 -13.44 18.18 15.00
CA LYS A 7 -14.41 17.31 15.69
C LYS A 7 -13.69 16.25 16.53
N GLU A 8 -12.65 15.66 15.96
CA GLU A 8 -11.84 14.57 16.53
C GLU A 8 -11.18 14.98 17.83
N LYS A 9 -10.65 16.21 17.92
CA LYS A 9 -10.07 16.74 19.16
C LYS A 9 -11.14 16.96 20.24
N LYS A 10 -12.34 17.40 19.84
CA LYS A 10 -13.45 17.72 20.76
C LYS A 10 -14.13 16.46 21.30
N THR A 11 -14.32 15.45 20.46
CA THR A 11 -15.00 14.20 20.80
C THR A 11 -14.05 13.14 21.33
N GLY A 12 -12.76 13.20 21.00
CA GLY A 12 -11.81 12.12 21.24
C GLY A 12 -12.06 10.88 20.36
N ILE A 13 -12.91 11.01 19.33
CA ILE A 13 -13.33 9.92 18.44
C ILE A 13 -12.84 10.20 17.03
N ILE A 14 -12.23 9.20 16.42
CA ILE A 14 -11.89 9.19 15.00
C ILE A 14 -12.76 8.14 14.31
N GLU A 15 -13.48 8.58 13.29
CA GLU A 15 -14.22 7.72 12.38
C GLU A 15 -13.31 7.40 11.19
N ILE A 16 -13.07 6.10 10.94
CA ILE A 16 -12.31 5.59 9.79
C ILE A 16 -13.29 4.85 8.90
N GLU A 17 -13.56 5.38 7.70
CA GLU A 17 -14.57 4.83 6.77
C GLU A 17 -13.94 4.27 5.48
N ASP A 18 -12.68 4.64 5.21
CA ASP A 18 -11.95 4.33 3.99
C ASP A 18 -11.07 3.06 4.10
N LEU A 19 -11.09 2.38 5.25
CA LEU A 19 -10.32 1.17 5.51
C LEU A 19 -11.19 0.05 6.07
N GLU A 20 -10.85 -1.19 5.72
CA GLU A 20 -11.43 -2.38 6.32
C GLU A 20 -10.94 -2.57 7.77
N ASP A 21 -11.79 -3.15 8.64
CA ASP A 21 -11.49 -3.40 10.05
C ASP A 21 -10.17 -4.15 10.27
N ASP A 22 -9.88 -5.17 9.46
CA ASP A 22 -8.63 -5.93 9.53
C ASP A 22 -7.40 -5.09 9.19
N THR A 23 -7.53 -4.20 8.20
CA THR A 23 -6.45 -3.29 7.79
C THR A 23 -6.15 -2.29 8.90
N VAL A 24 -7.19 -1.73 9.53
CA VAL A 24 -7.03 -0.82 10.68
C VAL A 24 -6.37 -1.55 11.85
N ASN A 25 -6.82 -2.77 12.18
CA ASN A 25 -6.24 -3.55 13.27
C ASN A 25 -4.76 -3.89 13.04
N LYS A 26 -4.37 -4.25 11.82
CA LYS A 26 -2.97 -4.50 11.47
C LYS A 26 -2.12 -3.23 11.50
N MET A 27 -2.66 -2.11 10.99
CA MET A 27 -2.01 -0.81 11.07
C MET A 27 -1.75 -0.39 12.53
N LEU A 28 -2.76 -0.52 13.39
CA LEU A 28 -2.62 -0.22 14.82
C LEU A 28 -1.63 -1.17 15.49
N SER A 29 -1.73 -2.47 15.24
CA SER A 29 -0.78 -3.45 15.76
C SER A 29 0.66 -3.08 15.40
N TYR A 30 0.92 -2.69 14.15
CA TYR A 30 2.22 -2.19 13.72
C TYR A 30 2.65 -0.93 14.50
N LEU A 31 1.77 0.06 14.67
CA LEU A 31 2.10 1.28 15.42
C LEU A 31 2.49 1.01 16.88
N TYR A 32 1.90 0.01 17.51
CA TYR A 32 2.18 -0.33 18.91
C TYR A 32 3.35 -1.30 19.10
N THR A 33 3.63 -2.15 18.11
CA THR A 33 4.63 -3.25 18.24
C THR A 33 5.84 -3.07 17.34
N ASN A 34 5.75 -2.20 16.34
CA ASN A 34 6.70 -2.04 15.25
C ASN A 34 6.95 -3.34 14.46
N ALA A 35 5.98 -4.25 14.44
CA ALA A 35 6.05 -5.56 13.78
C ALA A 35 4.82 -5.82 12.90
N ILE A 36 4.99 -6.68 11.90
CA ILE A 36 3.92 -7.18 11.03
C ILE A 36 4.11 -8.70 10.94
N GLU A 37 3.17 -9.47 11.45
CA GLU A 37 3.29 -10.94 11.54
C GLU A 37 2.99 -11.61 10.19
N GLU A 38 2.02 -11.09 9.43
CA GLU A 38 1.59 -11.66 8.15
C GLU A 38 1.42 -10.55 7.12
N LEU A 39 2.33 -10.50 6.15
CA LEU A 39 2.31 -9.54 5.05
C LEU A 39 2.31 -10.31 3.73
N ASP A 40 1.12 -10.65 3.24
CA ASP A 40 0.91 -11.10 1.87
C ASP A 40 0.71 -9.91 0.91
N SER A 41 0.67 -10.14 -0.40
CA SER A 41 0.54 -9.07 -1.40
C SER A 41 -0.73 -8.23 -1.23
N SER A 42 -1.89 -8.85 -0.96
CA SER A 42 -3.16 -8.14 -0.74
C SER A 42 -3.10 -7.30 0.54
N THR A 43 -2.62 -7.89 1.65
CA THR A 43 -2.43 -7.18 2.91
C THR A 43 -1.43 -6.02 2.75
N ALA A 44 -0.36 -6.22 1.97
CA ALA A 44 0.64 -5.19 1.69
C ALA A 44 0.04 -4.02 0.91
N GLN A 45 -0.79 -4.25 -0.11
CA GLN A 45 -1.46 -3.17 -0.85
C GLN A 45 -2.41 -2.37 0.06
N LYS A 46 -3.20 -3.06 0.89
CA LYS A 46 -4.13 -2.40 1.83
C LYS A 46 -3.39 -1.57 2.89
N LEU A 47 -2.33 -2.13 3.48
CA LEU A 47 -1.50 -1.42 4.46
C LEU A 47 -0.67 -0.31 3.82
N TYR A 48 -0.26 -0.46 2.56
CA TYR A 48 0.38 0.60 1.80
C TYR A 48 -0.55 1.82 1.64
N TYR A 49 -1.79 1.58 1.21
CA TYR A 49 -2.81 2.63 1.12
C TYR A 49 -3.06 3.30 2.48
N ALA A 50 -3.24 2.51 3.54
CA ALA A 50 -3.44 3.03 4.89
C ALA A 50 -2.23 3.85 5.38
N ALA A 51 -1.01 3.36 5.14
CA ALA A 51 0.21 4.02 5.57
C ALA A 51 0.41 5.37 4.87
N ASP A 52 0.10 5.46 3.57
CA ASP A 52 0.15 6.74 2.85
C ASP A 52 -0.92 7.71 3.39
N ARG A 53 -2.18 7.22 3.48
CA ARG A 53 -3.33 8.00 3.94
C ARG A 53 -3.14 8.64 5.31
N TYR A 54 -2.56 7.88 6.25
CA TYR A 54 -2.33 8.31 7.63
C TYR A 54 -0.89 8.80 7.89
N GLY A 55 -0.04 8.89 6.87
CA GLY A 55 1.31 9.45 6.97
C GLY A 55 2.33 8.58 7.73
N ILE A 56 2.13 7.26 7.78
CA ILE A 56 2.97 6.30 8.51
C ILE A 56 4.12 5.85 7.59
N LYS A 57 5.11 6.73 7.39
CA LYS A 57 6.20 6.52 6.40
C LYS A 57 6.98 5.21 6.57
N ALA A 58 7.19 4.75 7.80
CA ALA A 58 7.93 3.52 8.06
C ALA A 58 7.15 2.29 7.55
N LEU A 59 5.84 2.23 7.81
CA LEU A 59 4.95 1.19 7.31
C LEU A 59 4.85 1.24 5.78
N LEU A 60 4.74 2.45 5.22
CA LEU A 60 4.67 2.66 3.78
C LEU A 60 5.90 2.05 3.08
N ARG A 61 7.10 2.31 3.61
CA ARG A 61 8.34 1.75 3.06
C ARG A 61 8.41 0.22 3.18
N ILE A 62 7.95 -0.35 4.29
CA ILE A 62 7.90 -1.80 4.47
C ILE A 62 6.98 -2.43 3.41
N CYS A 63 5.78 -1.88 3.23
CA CYS A 63 4.83 -2.37 2.24
C CYS A 63 5.36 -2.18 0.81
N SER A 64 5.92 -1.01 0.49
CA SER A 64 6.52 -0.71 -0.82
C SER A 64 7.62 -1.71 -1.19
N ASN A 65 8.57 -1.96 -0.26
CA ASN A 65 9.62 -2.96 -0.47
C ASN A 65 9.05 -4.36 -0.64
N HIS A 66 8.03 -4.73 0.14
CA HIS A 66 7.41 -6.04 0.02
C HIS A 66 6.74 -6.22 -1.35
N LEU A 67 6.01 -5.21 -1.83
CA LEU A 67 5.39 -5.22 -3.16
C LEU A 67 6.46 -5.30 -4.25
N MET A 68 7.55 -4.56 -4.11
CA MET A 68 8.68 -4.58 -5.04
C MET A 68 9.31 -5.97 -5.15
N HIS A 69 9.51 -6.66 -4.03
CA HIS A 69 10.12 -8.01 -3.99
C HIS A 69 9.19 -9.13 -4.48
N ASN A 70 7.87 -8.92 -4.45
CA ASN A 70 6.87 -9.91 -4.87
C ASN A 70 6.20 -9.54 -6.21
N LEU A 71 6.84 -8.67 -6.98
CA LEU A 71 6.38 -8.30 -8.31
C LEU A 71 6.40 -9.51 -9.26
N ASP A 72 5.30 -9.67 -9.99
CA ASP A 72 5.15 -10.68 -11.03
C ASP A 72 4.33 -10.15 -12.22
N THR A 73 4.27 -10.93 -13.29
CA THR A 73 3.61 -10.54 -14.54
C THR A 73 2.08 -10.47 -14.44
N SER A 74 1.50 -11.00 -13.36
CA SER A 74 0.06 -10.92 -13.08
C SER A 74 -0.31 -9.71 -12.23
N ASN A 75 0.58 -9.23 -11.37
CA ASN A 75 0.31 -8.15 -10.42
C ASN A 75 0.96 -6.80 -10.77
N VAL A 76 1.96 -6.78 -11.66
CA VAL A 76 2.77 -5.57 -11.92
C VAL A 76 1.96 -4.38 -12.43
N CYS A 77 0.90 -4.62 -13.21
CA CYS A 77 0.04 -3.54 -13.69
C CYS A 77 -0.73 -2.88 -12.55
N GLU A 78 -1.26 -3.66 -11.61
CA GLU A 78 -1.98 -3.15 -10.44
C GLU A 78 -1.03 -2.39 -9.52
N ILE A 79 0.16 -2.94 -9.26
CA ILE A 79 1.20 -2.29 -8.45
C ILE A 79 1.67 -0.97 -9.10
N LEU A 80 1.80 -0.92 -10.42
CA LEU A 80 2.15 0.32 -11.13
C LEU A 80 1.08 1.40 -10.95
N VAL A 81 -0.19 1.05 -11.06
CA VAL A 81 -1.31 1.99 -10.83
C VAL A 81 -1.30 2.47 -9.38
N LEU A 82 -1.07 1.57 -8.42
CA LEU A 82 -0.96 1.92 -7.01
C LEU A 82 0.19 2.91 -6.77
N ALA A 83 1.39 2.61 -7.27
CA ALA A 83 2.56 3.47 -7.11
C ALA A 83 2.38 4.86 -7.74
N ASP A 84 1.74 4.94 -8.91
CA ASP A 84 1.42 6.21 -9.56
C ASP A 84 0.41 7.03 -8.76
N THR A 85 -0.64 6.37 -8.26
CA THR A 85 -1.70 7.01 -7.44
C THR A 85 -1.14 7.62 -6.16
N HIS A 86 -0.19 6.92 -5.53
CA HIS A 86 0.42 7.32 -4.26
C HIS A 86 1.74 8.09 -4.43
N GLN A 87 2.12 8.43 -5.66
CA GLN A 87 3.34 9.20 -5.98
C GLN A 87 4.64 8.56 -5.44
N ASP A 88 4.68 7.23 -5.39
CA ASP A 88 5.87 6.46 -5.01
C ASP A 88 6.71 6.19 -6.26
N GLU A 89 7.59 7.15 -6.56
CA GLU A 89 8.40 7.13 -7.77
C GLU A 89 9.43 5.98 -7.78
N GLU A 90 9.84 5.47 -6.62
CA GLU A 90 10.76 4.32 -6.53
C GLU A 90 10.05 3.04 -6.97
N LEU A 91 8.90 2.73 -6.37
CA LEU A 91 8.09 1.56 -6.73
C LEU A 91 7.61 1.64 -8.18
N LYS A 92 7.21 2.84 -8.63
CA LYS A 92 6.78 3.11 -10.00
C LYS A 92 7.90 2.89 -11.02
N SER A 93 9.11 3.36 -10.74
CA SER A 93 10.27 3.12 -11.62
C SER A 93 10.55 1.62 -11.72
N TYR A 94 10.59 0.94 -10.57
CA TYR A 94 10.86 -0.49 -10.53
C TYR A 94 9.81 -1.32 -11.28
N ALA A 95 8.52 -1.00 -11.11
CA ALA A 95 7.44 -1.67 -11.83
C ALA A 95 7.53 -1.44 -13.35
N LYS A 96 7.91 -0.23 -13.80
CA LYS A 96 8.15 0.05 -15.23
C LYS A 96 9.31 -0.77 -15.78
N ASP A 97 10.42 -0.83 -15.06
CA ASP A 97 11.58 -1.61 -15.47
C ASP A 97 11.25 -3.10 -15.57
N PHE A 98 10.48 -3.63 -14.61
CA PHE A 98 9.98 -5.00 -14.66
C PHE A 98 9.11 -5.25 -15.90
N ILE A 99 8.17 -4.36 -16.21
CA ILE A 99 7.33 -4.46 -17.43
C ILE A 99 8.19 -4.44 -18.69
N LEU A 100 9.22 -3.59 -18.77
CA LEU A 100 10.08 -3.52 -19.95
C LEU A 100 10.83 -4.83 -20.20
N VAL A 101 11.27 -5.51 -19.13
CA VAL A 101 11.93 -6.82 -19.22
C VAL A 101 10.94 -7.94 -19.59
N HIS A 102 9.72 -7.90 -19.08
CA HIS A 102 8.71 -8.97 -19.23
C HIS A 102 7.55 -8.60 -20.16
N VAL A 103 7.75 -7.66 -21.07
CA VAL A 103 6.66 -7.00 -21.83
C VAL A 103 5.73 -7.97 -22.54
N GLN A 104 6.26 -9.04 -23.14
CA GLN A 104 5.45 -10.04 -23.85
C GLN A 104 4.57 -10.85 -22.90
N GLU A 105 5.09 -11.20 -21.72
CA GLU A 105 4.34 -11.97 -20.72
C GLU A 105 3.22 -11.11 -20.11
N VAL A 106 3.52 -9.85 -19.80
CA VAL A 106 2.56 -8.89 -19.23
C VAL A 106 1.43 -8.55 -20.22
N ILE A 107 1.75 -8.41 -21.51
CA ILE A 107 0.71 -8.20 -22.55
C ILE A 107 -0.19 -9.44 -22.66
N ASN A 108 0.39 -10.64 -22.59
CA ASN A 108 -0.35 -11.89 -22.71
C ASN A 108 -1.15 -12.26 -21.46
N SER A 109 -0.75 -11.80 -20.27
CA SER A 109 -1.51 -11.98 -19.03
C SER A 109 -2.78 -11.13 -19.01
N ASN A 110 -2.70 -9.89 -19.53
CA ASN A 110 -3.85 -8.98 -19.64
C ASN A 110 -4.71 -9.19 -20.91
N GLY A 111 -4.17 -9.90 -21.91
CA GLY A 111 -4.81 -10.13 -23.22
C GLY A 111 -5.83 -11.28 -23.26
N ARG A 112 -6.21 -11.87 -22.13
CA ARG A 112 -7.31 -12.85 -22.04
C ARG A 112 -8.59 -12.17 -21.54
N ALA A 113 -9.17 -11.32 -22.38
CA ALA A 113 -10.55 -10.87 -22.28
C ALA A 113 -11.34 -11.42 -23.48
#